data_AF-A0A2A8UTV2-F1
#
_entry.id   AF-A0A2A8UTV2-F1
#
_cell.length_a   1.000
_cell.length_b   1.000
_cell.length_c   1.000
_cell.angle_alpha   90.00
_cell.angle_beta   90.00
_cell.angle_gamma   90.00
#
_symmetry.space_group_name_H-M   'P 1'
#
loop_
_entity.id
_entity.type
_entity.pdbx_description
1 polymer ?
#
loop_
_entity_poly.entity_id
_entity_poly.type
_entity_poly.pdbx_seq_one_letter_code
_entity_poly.pdbx_strand_id
1 'polypeptide(L)'
;MDAKFHRVIIDNETYYRKYKGYNNEYEELMDEETFVEMLMDEVVTEEIEINETDVRMAIDSVESFYDQQLLLHYISYLKEQAGL
;
A
#
# COMPACT_ATOMS: atom_id res chain seq x y z
N MET A 1 11.09 9.82 -11.73
CA MET A 1 12.19 9.27 -12.57
C MET A 1 11.88 7.79 -12.69
N ASP A 2 11.73 7.22 -13.89
CA ASP A 2 11.42 5.78 -14.03
C ASP A 2 12.65 4.94 -13.66
N ALA A 3 12.81 4.65 -12.37
CA ALA A 3 13.84 3.75 -11.89
C ALA A 3 13.59 2.34 -12.47
N LYS A 4 14.65 1.71 -13.00
CA LYS A 4 14.59 0.33 -13.50
C LYS A 4 15.30 -0.59 -12.51
N PHE A 5 14.76 -1.77 -12.28
CA PHE A 5 15.32 -2.76 -11.38
C PHE A 5 15.48 -4.09 -12.11
N HIS A 6 16.51 -4.84 -11.74
CA HIS A 6 16.69 -6.22 -12.19
C HIS A 6 16.51 -7.18 -11.01
N ARG A 7 15.80 -8.28 -11.27
CA ARG A 7 15.71 -9.42 -10.34
C ARG A 7 16.95 -10.30 -10.47
N VAL A 8 17.49 -10.72 -9.35
CA VAL A 8 18.66 -11.60 -9.23
C VAL A 8 18.26 -12.82 -8.40
N ILE A 9 18.65 -14.02 -8.84
CA ILE A 9 18.36 -15.27 -8.13
C ILE A 9 19.69 -15.91 -7.74
N ILE A 10 19.92 -16.13 -6.44
CA ILE A 10 21.13 -16.75 -5.88
C ILE A 10 20.67 -17.88 -4.98
N ASP A 11 21.12 -19.11 -5.23
CA ASP A 11 20.76 -20.29 -4.41
C ASP A 11 19.24 -20.44 -4.14
N ASN A 12 18.43 -20.12 -5.16
CA ASN A 12 16.97 -20.14 -5.12
C ASN A 12 16.31 -19.06 -4.23
N GLU A 13 17.10 -18.09 -3.75
CA GLU A 13 16.63 -16.87 -3.09
C GLU A 13 16.57 -15.70 -4.07
N THR A 14 15.57 -14.83 -3.90
CA THR A 14 15.29 -13.71 -4.81
C THR A 14 15.76 -12.39 -4.21
N TYR A 15 16.44 -11.61 -5.04
CA TYR A 15 16.95 -10.30 -4.72
C TYR A 15 16.68 -9.31 -5.85
N TYR A 16 16.83 -8.03 -5.56
CA TYR A 16 16.60 -6.92 -6.49
C TYR A 16 17.77 -5.94 -6.43
N ARG A 17 18.01 -5.24 -7.53
CA ARG A 17 19.02 -4.17 -7.56
C ARG A 17 18.63 -3.10 -8.58
N LYS A 18 18.87 -1.85 -8.23
CA LYS A 18 18.61 -0.70 -9.10
C LYS A 18 19.61 -0.67 -10.24
N TYR A 19 19.11 -0.51 -11.46
CA TYR A 19 19.91 -0.35 -12.66
C TYR A 19 20.16 1.13 -12.92
N LYS A 20 21.44 1.56 -12.87
CA LYS A 20 21.81 2.97 -13.05
C LYS A 20 21.89 3.39 -14.52
N GLY A 21 21.84 2.45 -15.47
CA GLY A 21 21.90 2.72 -16.91
C GLY A 21 23.29 3.11 -17.42
N TYR A 22 24.01 3.96 -16.69
CA TYR A 22 25.37 4.37 -17.03
C TYR A 22 26.37 3.26 -16.66
N ASN A 23 27.29 2.94 -17.57
CA ASN A 23 28.35 1.94 -17.39
C ASN A 23 27.92 0.52 -16.97
N ASN A 24 26.64 0.15 -17.15
CA ASN A 24 26.08 -1.11 -16.66
C ASN A 24 26.27 -1.33 -15.15
N GLU A 25 26.26 -0.22 -14.40
CA GLU A 25 26.38 -0.22 -12.95
C GLU A 25 25.06 -0.52 -12.25
N TYR A 26 25.19 -1.08 -11.05
CA TYR A 26 24.09 -1.45 -10.18
C TYR A 26 24.31 -0.85 -8.80
N GLU A 27 23.20 -0.55 -8.12
CA GLU A 27 23.23 -0.35 -6.66
C GLU A 27 23.35 -1.69 -5.93
N GLU A 28 23.38 -1.60 -4.61
CA GLU A 28 23.43 -2.75 -3.72
C GLU A 28 22.25 -3.71 -3.95
N LEU A 29 22.47 -4.98 -3.63
CA LEU A 29 21.43 -5.98 -3.62
C LEU A 29 20.48 -5.72 -2.44
N MET A 30 19.19 -5.76 -2.75
CA MET A 30 18.10 -5.67 -1.79
C MET A 30 17.36 -7.01 -1.78
N ASP A 31 16.91 -7.43 -0.61
CA ASP A 31 15.91 -8.50 -0.52
C ASP A 31 14.53 -8.01 -0.99
N GLU A 32 13.55 -8.91 -0.98
CA GLU A 32 12.18 -8.60 -1.42
C GLU A 32 11.48 -7.60 -0.51
N GLU A 33 11.68 -7.69 0.81
CA GLU A 33 11.08 -6.79 1.80
C GLU A 33 11.54 -5.35 1.56
N THR A 34 12.87 -5.15 1.52
CA THR A 34 13.48 -3.84 1.26
C THR A 34 13.06 -3.27 -0.10
N PHE A 35 12.97 -4.13 -1.13
CA PHE A 35 12.55 -3.70 -2.45
C PHE A 35 11.09 -3.24 -2.47
N VAL A 36 10.19 -3.95 -1.80
CA VAL A 36 8.78 -3.59 -1.71
C VAL A 36 8.58 -2.32 -0.91
N GLU A 37 9.23 -2.16 0.24
CA GLU A 37 9.15 -0.94 1.06
C GLU A 37 9.58 0.29 0.25
N MET A 38 10.71 0.21 -0.45
CA MET A 38 11.19 1.30 -1.31
C MET A 38 10.19 1.64 -2.42
N LEU A 39 9.52 0.65 -3.02
CA LEU A 39 8.48 0.92 -4.01
C LEU A 39 7.24 1.55 -3.37
N MET A 40 6.85 1.12 -2.18
CA MET A 40 5.72 1.69 -1.44
C MET A 40 5.98 3.16 -1.13
N ASP A 41 7.18 3.55 -0.71
CA ASP A 41 7.54 4.96 -0.50
C ASP A 41 7.40 5.83 -1.75
N GLU A 42 7.58 5.26 -2.96
CA GLU A 42 7.42 6.00 -4.21
C GLU A 42 5.95 6.14 -4.65
N VAL A 43 5.09 5.16 -4.34
CA VAL A 43 3.70 5.11 -4.84
C VAL A 43 2.64 5.48 -3.80
N VAL A 44 2.93 5.31 -2.52
CA VAL A 44 2.03 5.64 -1.41
C VAL A 44 2.28 7.09 -1.02
N THR A 45 1.35 7.97 -1.39
CA THR A 45 1.49 9.42 -1.14
C THR A 45 1.09 9.82 0.28
N GLU A 46 0.29 9.00 0.96
CA GLU A 46 -0.25 9.26 2.28
C GLU A 46 -0.64 7.94 2.95
N GLU A 47 -0.29 7.81 4.23
CA GLU A 47 -0.82 6.76 5.10
C GLU A 47 -2.00 7.36 5.88
N ILE A 48 -3.20 6.83 5.65
CA ILE A 48 -4.42 7.30 6.31
C ILE A 48 -4.83 6.26 7.34
N GLU A 49 -4.57 6.56 8.62
CA GLU A 49 -5.07 5.76 9.74
C GLU A 49 -6.52 6.17 10.06
N ILE A 50 -7.46 5.23 9.95
CA ILE A 50 -8.88 5.49 10.19
C ILE A 50 -9.33 4.75 11.45
N ASN A 51 -9.77 5.52 12.46
CA ASN A 51 -10.36 4.97 13.69
C ASN A 51 -11.86 4.70 13.50
N GLU A 52 -12.32 3.48 13.79
CA GLU A 52 -13.73 3.11 13.70
C GLU A 52 -14.65 4.01 14.54
N THR A 53 -14.17 4.49 15.68
CA THR A 53 -14.92 5.41 16.56
C THR A 53 -15.16 6.74 15.88
N ASP A 54 -14.13 7.32 15.25
CA ASP A 54 -14.23 8.61 14.57
C ASP A 54 -15.12 8.51 13.34
N VAL A 55 -15.04 7.39 12.61
CA VAL A 55 -15.94 7.11 11.48
C VAL A 55 -17.38 6.98 11.93
N ARG A 56 -17.65 6.24 13.02
CA ARG A 56 -19.02 6.14 13.57
C ARG A 56 -19.55 7.49 14.01
N MET A 57 -18.75 8.29 14.71
CA MET A 57 -19.15 9.64 15.11
C MET A 57 -19.43 10.54 13.90
N ALA A 58 -18.63 10.45 12.84
CA ALA A 58 -18.88 11.18 11.60
C ALA A 58 -20.18 10.74 10.92
N ILE A 59 -20.46 9.42 10.88
CA ILE A 59 -21.72 8.89 10.35
C ILE A 59 -22.90 9.38 11.19
N ASP A 60 -22.82 9.27 12.52
CA ASP A 60 -23.89 9.69 13.44
C ASP A 60 -24.22 11.19 13.30
N SER A 61 -23.26 11.99 12.83
CA SER A 61 -23.47 13.42 12.55
C SER A 61 -24.24 13.72 11.25
N VAL A 62 -24.42 12.75 10.36
CA VAL A 62 -25.20 12.89 9.12
C VAL A 62 -26.69 12.96 9.45
N GLU A 63 -27.39 14.02 9.07
CA GLU A 63 -28.81 14.21 9.48
C GLU A 63 -29.76 13.12 8.94
N SER A 64 -29.46 12.55 7.78
CA SER A 64 -30.30 11.57 7.10
C SER A 64 -30.01 10.17 7.62
N PHE A 65 -30.99 9.57 8.31
CA PHE A 65 -30.91 8.17 8.75
C PHE A 65 -30.67 7.21 7.58
N TYR A 66 -31.22 7.49 6.40
CA TYR A 66 -31.00 6.66 5.21
C TYR A 66 -29.53 6.67 4.79
N ASP A 67 -28.91 7.86 4.76
CA ASP A 67 -27.50 8.01 4.38
C ASP A 67 -26.57 7.40 5.43
N GLN A 68 -26.92 7.51 6.71
CA GLN A 68 -26.21 6.79 7.79
C GLN A 68 -26.19 5.28 7.55
N GLN A 69 -27.36 4.67 7.29
CA GLN A 69 -27.46 3.23 7.04
C GLN A 69 -26.72 2.82 5.76
N LEU A 70 -26.76 3.64 4.71
CA LEU A 70 -26.03 3.38 3.48
C LEU A 70 -24.51 3.33 3.74
N LEU A 71 -23.98 4.29 4.49
CA LEU A 71 -22.55 4.35 4.84
C LEU A 71 -22.13 3.16 5.72
N LEU A 72 -22.95 2.78 6.71
CA LEU A 72 -22.68 1.62 7.55
C LEU A 72 -22.66 0.31 6.75
N HIS A 73 -23.64 0.11 5.86
CA HIS A 73 -23.65 -1.06 4.98
C HIS A 73 -22.45 -1.09 4.03
N TYR A 74 -22.04 0.06 3.49
CA TYR A 74 -20.86 0.15 2.65
C TYR A 74 -19.58 -0.22 3.41
N ILE A 75 -19.42 0.25 4.65
CA ILE A 75 -18.29 -0.12 5.50
C ILE A 75 -18.30 -1.62 5.80
N SER A 76 -19.46 -2.20 6.15
CA SER A 76 -19.58 -3.64 6.37
C SER A 76 -19.17 -4.46 5.14
N TYR A 77 -19.58 -4.03 3.94
CA TYR A 77 -19.18 -4.66 2.70
C TYR A 77 -17.67 -4.59 2.47
N LEU A 78 -17.03 -3.44 2.73
CA LEU A 78 -15.57 -3.31 2.58
C LEU A 78 -14.80 -4.22 3.56
N LYS A 79 -15.26 -4.33 4.80
CA LYS A 79 -14.66 -5.25 5.80
C LYS A 79 -14.72 -6.70 5.33
N GLU A 80 -15.87 -7.13 4.80
CA GLU A 80 -16.03 -8.47 4.24
C GLU A 80 -15.05 -8.74 3.08
N GLN A 81 -14.86 -7.79 2.16
CA GLN A 81 -13.89 -7.93 1.07
C GLN A 81 -12.44 -8.00 1.56
N ALA A 82 -12.12 -7.33 2.66
CA ALA A 82 -10.80 -7.35 3.28
C ALA A 82 -10.56 -8.60 4.16
N GLY A 83 -11.57 -9.44 4.38
CA GLY A 83 -11.48 -10.61 5.27
C GLY A 83 -11.46 -10.25 6.76
N LEU A 84 -12.06 -9.12 7.14
CA LEU A 84 -12.15 -8.59 8.51
C LEU A 84 -13.52 -8.84 9.16
#